data_AF-A0A1F2V948-F1
#
_entry.id   AF-A0A1F2V948-F1
#
_cell.length_a   1.000
_cell.length_b   1.000
_cell.length_c   1.000
_cell.angle_alpha   90.00
_cell.angle_beta   90.00
_cell.angle_gamma   90.00
#
_symmetry.space_group_name_H-M   'P 1'
#
loop_
_entity.id
_entity.type
_entity.pdbx_description
1 polymer ?
#
loop_
_entity_poly.entity_id
_entity_poly.type
_entity_poly.pdbx_seq_one_letter_code
_entity_poly.pdbx_strand_id
1 'polypeptide(L)'
;MTAEEKGLLGSRYFANRPTIKAGTIVANLNTDMFLPLFPLKSVVVQGLEESDLAEDLKRVTRQLAIEVLSDPEPERNAFIRSDQYSFIKTGVPALSLKVGFVKGSPEHQTVLKWRSERYHAPSDDLAQPIDRKAAEDFGKIYLAVVEAVANRPTRPQWNGNSFFRRFAQ
;
A
#
# COMPACT_ATOMS: atom_id res chain seq x y z
N MET A 1 -3.59 -16.72 -12.56
CA MET A 1 -2.12 -16.59 -12.71
C MET A 1 -1.62 -15.68 -11.59
N THR A 2 -0.59 -16.10 -10.86
CA THR A 2 0.12 -15.31 -9.83
C THR A 2 1.49 -14.85 -10.40
N ALA A 3 2.49 -14.54 -9.58
CA ALA A 3 3.87 -14.12 -9.95
C ALA A 3 4.12 -12.61 -10.06
N GLU A 4 3.99 -11.91 -8.93
CA GLU A 4 4.46 -10.53 -8.72
C GLU A 4 5.98 -10.43 -9.03
N GLU A 5 6.78 -11.30 -8.41
CA GLU A 5 8.25 -11.31 -8.51
C GLU A 5 8.81 -11.70 -9.88
N LYS A 6 7.94 -12.03 -10.85
CA LYS A 6 8.30 -12.26 -12.26
C LYS A 6 7.92 -11.08 -13.16
N GLY A 7 7.72 -9.90 -12.58
CA GLY A 7 7.38 -8.68 -13.32
C GLY A 7 5.88 -8.40 -13.36
N LEU A 8 5.21 -8.57 -12.20
CA LEU A 8 3.81 -8.27 -11.95
C LEU A 8 2.86 -9.09 -12.83
N LEU A 9 3.24 -10.30 -13.26
CA LEU A 9 2.52 -11.02 -14.31
C LEU A 9 1.06 -11.29 -13.91
N GLY A 10 0.84 -11.69 -12.66
CA GLY A 10 -0.49 -11.91 -12.09
C GLY A 10 -1.36 -10.66 -12.11
N SER A 11 -0.93 -9.58 -11.45
CA SER A 11 -1.71 -8.34 -11.38
C SER A 11 -1.88 -7.68 -12.75
N ARG A 12 -0.86 -7.73 -13.63
CA ARG A 12 -0.98 -7.23 -15.01
C ARG A 12 -2.07 -7.98 -15.76
N TYR A 13 -2.09 -9.31 -15.65
CA TYR A 13 -3.12 -10.10 -16.30
C TYR A 13 -4.50 -9.76 -15.75
N PHE A 14 -4.65 -9.72 -14.42
CA PHE A 14 -5.95 -9.44 -13.80
C PHE A 14 -6.46 -8.02 -14.09
N ALA A 15 -5.61 -7.00 -13.98
CA ALA A 15 -6.01 -5.62 -14.27
C ALA A 15 -6.48 -5.43 -15.73
N ASN A 16 -5.86 -6.15 -16.69
CA ASN A 16 -6.25 -6.10 -18.10
C ASN A 16 -7.40 -7.07 -18.47
N ARG A 17 -7.68 -8.06 -17.62
CA ARG A 17 -8.71 -9.09 -17.83
C ARG A 17 -9.45 -9.37 -16.52
N PRO A 18 -10.17 -8.38 -15.97
CA PRO A 18 -10.86 -8.56 -14.70
C PRO A 18 -11.96 -9.61 -14.85
N THR A 19 -12.22 -10.36 -13.78
CA THR A 19 -13.35 -11.31 -13.72
C THR A 19 -14.71 -10.61 -13.55
N ILE A 20 -14.68 -9.29 -13.33
CA ILE A 20 -15.84 -8.41 -13.26
C ILE A 20 -15.85 -7.46 -14.47
N LYS A 21 -16.98 -6.78 -14.71
CA LYS A 21 -17.11 -5.84 -15.83
C LYS A 21 -15.98 -4.79 -15.80
N ALA A 22 -15.30 -4.60 -16.93
CA ALA A 22 -14.26 -3.57 -17.03
C ALA A 22 -14.81 -2.17 -16.65
N GLY A 23 -13.97 -1.36 -15.98
CA GLY A 23 -14.37 -0.05 -15.46
C GLY A 23 -15.22 -0.09 -14.18
N THR A 24 -15.42 -1.25 -13.56
CA THR A 24 -16.08 -1.39 -12.24
C THR A 24 -15.11 -1.50 -11.08
N ILE A 25 -13.83 -1.78 -11.32
CA ILE A 25 -12.77 -1.61 -10.32
C ILE A 25 -12.52 -0.11 -10.18
N VAL A 26 -12.79 0.45 -9.01
CA VAL A 26 -12.72 1.90 -8.75
C VAL A 26 -11.56 2.31 -7.85
N ALA A 27 -10.93 1.35 -7.17
CA ALA A 27 -9.76 1.55 -6.33
C ALA A 27 -8.93 0.26 -6.26
N ASN A 28 -7.64 0.41 -6.00
CA ASN A 28 -6.77 -0.67 -5.56
C ASN A 28 -6.12 -0.29 -4.23
N LEU A 29 -6.37 -1.08 -3.19
CA LEU A 29 -5.59 -1.02 -1.96
C LEU A 29 -4.65 -2.23 -2.03
N ASN A 30 -3.35 -1.98 -1.98
CA ASN A 30 -2.33 -3.03 -1.98
C ASN A 30 -1.60 -3.05 -0.63
N THR A 31 -1.09 -4.22 -0.26
CA THR A 31 -0.11 -4.34 0.81
C THR A 31 0.87 -5.43 0.46
N ASP A 32 2.14 -5.14 0.65
CA ASP A 32 3.26 -6.01 0.29
C ASP A 32 4.41 -5.65 1.21
N MET A 33 5.01 -6.66 1.85
CA MET A 33 5.98 -6.46 2.92
C MET A 33 5.52 -5.38 3.92
N PHE A 34 4.35 -5.54 4.53
CA PHE A 34 3.85 -4.53 5.47
C PHE A 34 4.67 -4.45 6.76
N LEU A 35 5.49 -5.47 7.04
CA LEU A 35 6.58 -5.49 8.03
C LEU A 35 6.19 -5.02 9.44
N PRO A 36 5.35 -5.79 10.18
CA PRO A 36 5.03 -5.51 11.58
C PRO A 36 6.21 -5.88 12.49
N LEU A 37 7.32 -5.16 12.39
CA LEU A 37 8.56 -5.46 13.11
C LEU A 37 8.66 -4.76 14.47
N PHE A 38 7.75 -3.83 14.75
CA PHE A 38 7.72 -2.97 15.94
C PHE A 38 6.29 -2.44 16.16
N PRO A 39 5.98 -1.86 17.34
CA PRO A 39 4.64 -1.35 17.63
C PRO A 39 4.15 -0.32 16.61
N LEU A 40 2.92 -0.49 16.16
CA LEU A 40 2.29 0.39 15.18
C LEU A 40 1.99 1.77 15.78
N LYS A 41 2.62 2.81 15.24
CA LYS A 41 2.35 4.22 15.58
C LYS A 41 1.89 5.04 14.37
N SER A 42 2.34 4.63 13.19
CA SER A 42 2.04 5.28 11.93
C SER A 42 1.88 4.24 10.82
N VAL A 43 1.25 4.65 9.72
CA VAL A 43 1.25 3.91 8.46
C VAL A 43 2.01 4.72 7.42
N VAL A 44 2.93 4.06 6.71
CA VAL A 44 3.56 4.63 5.52
C VAL A 44 2.70 4.26 4.33
N VAL A 45 2.37 5.26 3.52
CA VAL A 45 1.50 5.11 2.36
C VAL A 45 2.16 5.63 1.10
N GLN A 46 2.30 4.72 0.15
CA GLN A 46 2.75 5.02 -1.19
C GLN A 46 1.53 5.35 -2.05
N GLY A 47 1.64 6.43 -2.85
CA GLY A 47 0.51 6.97 -3.61
C GLY A 47 -0.38 7.94 -2.82
N LEU A 48 0.05 8.36 -1.63
CA LEU A 48 -0.74 9.22 -0.73
C LEU A 48 -1.11 10.57 -1.38
N GLU A 49 -0.28 11.07 -2.29
CA GLU A 49 -0.47 12.35 -2.97
C GLU A 49 -1.24 12.23 -4.29
N GLU A 50 -1.60 11.02 -4.72
CA GLU A 50 -2.02 10.78 -6.10
C GLU A 50 -3.54 10.83 -6.30
N SER A 51 -4.33 10.56 -5.26
CA SER A 51 -5.79 10.52 -5.36
C SER A 51 -6.49 10.88 -4.05
N ASP A 52 -7.81 11.09 -4.13
CA ASP A 52 -8.67 11.36 -2.98
C ASP A 52 -8.85 10.13 -2.05
N LEU A 53 -8.31 8.95 -2.41
CA LEU A 53 -8.23 7.80 -1.49
C LEU A 53 -7.47 8.14 -0.20
N ALA A 54 -6.54 9.10 -0.26
CA ALA A 54 -5.82 9.58 0.91
C ALA A 54 -6.75 10.19 1.96
N GLU A 55 -7.90 10.75 1.56
CA GLU A 55 -8.88 11.33 2.48
C GLU A 55 -9.61 10.24 3.27
N ASP A 56 -9.96 9.13 2.61
CA ASP A 56 -10.58 7.98 3.28
C ASP A 56 -9.64 7.38 4.31
N LEU A 57 -8.37 7.19 3.93
CA LEU A 57 -7.33 6.73 4.86
C LEU A 57 -7.18 7.67 6.06
N LYS A 58 -6.99 8.97 5.82
CA LYS A 58 -6.79 9.96 6.89
C LYS A 58 -8.00 10.05 7.83
N ARG A 59 -9.22 9.84 7.31
CA ARG A 59 -10.45 9.80 8.11
C ARG A 59 -10.45 8.62 9.08
N VAL A 60 -10.11 7.42 8.58
CA VAL A 60 -10.02 6.19 9.37
C VAL A 60 -8.93 6.29 10.43
N THR A 61 -7.71 6.67 10.04
CA THR A 61 -6.56 6.66 10.95
C THR A 61 -6.63 7.73 12.04
N ARG A 62 -7.28 8.88 11.77
CA ARG A 62 -7.52 9.94 12.78
C ARG A 62 -8.33 9.42 13.96
N GLN A 63 -9.33 8.57 13.72
CA GLN A 63 -10.16 7.99 14.78
C GLN A 63 -9.37 7.01 15.68
N LEU A 64 -8.25 6.50 15.16
CA LEU A 64 -7.41 5.49 15.81
C LEU A 64 -6.11 6.10 16.37
N ALA A 65 -5.94 7.42 16.28
CA ALA A 65 -4.70 8.12 16.64
C ALA A 65 -3.44 7.55 15.94
N ILE A 66 -3.60 7.08 14.69
CA ILE A 66 -2.52 6.58 13.85
C ILE A 66 -2.07 7.67 12.89
N GLU A 67 -0.78 7.96 12.87
CA GLU A 67 -0.22 8.93 11.94
C GLU A 67 -0.14 8.35 10.51
N VAL A 68 -0.39 9.19 9.50
CA VAL A 68 -0.23 8.81 8.09
C VAL A 68 0.99 9.52 7.53
N LEU A 69 1.97 8.74 7.12
CA LEU A 69 3.22 9.22 6.56
C LEU A 69 3.25 8.95 5.05
N SER A 70 3.74 9.93 4.29
CA SER A 70 4.19 9.71 2.91
C SER A 70 5.37 8.73 2.88
N ASP A 71 5.74 8.21 1.70
CA ASP A 71 6.92 7.35 1.55
C ASP A 71 8.19 8.08 2.06
N PRO A 72 8.87 7.58 3.12
CA PRO A 72 10.08 8.21 3.65
C PRO A 72 11.32 7.97 2.75
N GLU A 73 11.21 7.08 1.76
CA GLU A 73 12.29 6.71 0.83
C GLU A 73 11.84 6.85 -0.64
N PRO A 74 11.34 8.04 -1.06
CA PRO A 74 10.77 8.23 -2.40
C PRO A 74 11.77 7.95 -3.53
N GLU A 75 13.07 8.13 -3.28
CA GLU A 75 14.16 7.81 -4.21
C GLU A 75 14.15 6.36 -4.71
N ARG A 76 13.50 5.44 -3.98
CA ARG A 76 13.41 4.02 -4.34
C ARG A 76 12.33 3.72 -5.37
N ASN A 77 11.46 4.71 -5.66
CA ASN A 77 10.33 4.60 -6.58
C ASN A 77 9.47 3.35 -6.33
N ALA A 78 9.31 2.96 -5.06
CA ALA A 78 8.70 1.69 -4.70
C ALA A 78 7.20 1.62 -5.05
N PHE A 79 6.51 2.76 -5.16
CA PHE A 79 5.11 2.82 -5.55
C PHE A 79 4.81 2.26 -6.96
N ILE A 80 5.79 2.23 -7.88
CA ILE A 80 5.61 1.68 -9.23
C ILE A 80 6.22 0.29 -9.40
N ARG A 81 6.63 -0.36 -8.30
CA ARG A 81 7.40 -1.61 -8.29
C ARG A 81 6.65 -2.81 -7.68
N SER A 82 5.37 -2.66 -7.38
CA SER A 82 4.50 -3.74 -6.87
C SER A 82 3.12 -3.67 -7.56
N ASP A 83 2.24 -4.61 -7.21
CA ASP A 83 1.04 -4.94 -7.96
C ASP A 83 0.05 -3.78 -8.18
N GLN A 84 0.04 -2.78 -7.30
CA GLN A 84 -0.79 -1.58 -7.49
C GLN A 84 -0.53 -0.91 -8.85
N TYR A 85 0.70 -0.94 -9.35
CA TYR A 85 1.06 -0.28 -10.60
C TYR A 85 0.34 -0.87 -11.82
N SER A 86 -0.03 -2.15 -11.78
CA SER A 86 -0.83 -2.79 -12.82
C SER A 86 -2.21 -2.16 -12.95
N PHE A 87 -2.84 -1.78 -11.83
CA PHE A 87 -4.14 -1.12 -11.78
C PHE A 87 -4.04 0.37 -12.14
N ILE A 88 -2.97 1.03 -11.71
CA ILE A 88 -2.69 2.44 -12.08
C ILE A 88 -2.63 2.58 -13.60
N LYS A 89 -1.95 1.66 -14.31
CA LYS A 89 -1.87 1.67 -15.78
C LYS A 89 -3.21 1.45 -16.48
N THR A 90 -4.23 0.97 -15.77
CA THR A 90 -5.61 0.85 -16.28
C THR A 90 -6.51 1.98 -15.77
N GLY A 91 -5.94 3.04 -15.20
CA GLY A 91 -6.65 4.23 -14.74
C GLY A 91 -7.26 4.14 -13.35
N VAL A 92 -7.01 3.05 -12.61
CA VAL A 92 -7.56 2.83 -11.27
C VAL A 92 -6.65 3.47 -10.21
N PRO A 93 -7.16 4.43 -9.40
CA PRO A 93 -6.42 4.98 -8.27
C PRO A 93 -5.99 3.91 -7.27
N ALA A 94 -4.80 4.05 -6.70
CA ALA A 94 -4.26 3.05 -5.79
C ALA A 94 -3.49 3.62 -4.60
N LEU A 95 -3.51 2.89 -3.48
CA LEU A 95 -2.64 3.10 -2.33
C LEU A 95 -1.92 1.80 -1.99
N SER A 96 -0.67 1.89 -1.54
CA SER A 96 0.05 0.76 -0.93
C SER A 96 0.44 1.10 0.50
N LEU A 97 -0.06 0.30 1.45
CA LEU A 97 0.02 0.58 2.89
C LEU A 97 1.00 -0.40 3.56
N LYS A 98 1.81 0.12 4.48
CA LYS A 98 2.74 -0.64 5.33
C LYS A 98 2.78 -0.07 6.75
N VAL A 99 3.29 -0.85 7.71
CA VAL A 99 3.64 -0.31 9.03
C VAL A 99 4.68 0.78 8.83
N GLY A 100 4.40 1.95 9.39
CA GLY A 100 5.16 3.16 9.11
C GLY A 100 6.33 3.40 10.06
N PHE A 101 7.32 4.13 9.57
CA PHE A 101 8.47 4.62 10.33
C PHE A 101 8.84 6.01 9.83
N VAL A 102 9.50 6.79 10.69
CA VAL A 102 10.06 8.09 10.30
C VAL A 102 11.48 7.90 9.79
N LYS A 103 11.87 8.59 8.71
CA LYS A 103 13.23 8.49 8.15
C LYS A 103 14.27 8.82 9.23
N GLY A 104 15.14 7.85 9.50
CA GLY A 104 16.24 7.98 10.47
C GLY A 104 15.90 7.52 11.90
N SER A 105 14.65 7.09 12.16
CA SER A 105 14.26 6.57 13.47
C SER A 105 14.85 5.17 13.74
N PRO A 106 14.83 4.68 14.99
CA PRO A 106 15.21 3.29 15.31
C PRO A 106 14.40 2.24 14.53
N GLU A 107 13.11 2.51 14.31
CA GLU A 107 12.23 1.68 13.48
C GLU A 107 12.72 1.63 12.02
N HIS A 108 13.15 2.77 11.46
CA HIS A 108 13.77 2.79 10.13
C HIS A 108 15.02 1.91 10.06
N GLN A 109 15.89 1.98 11.07
CA GLN A 109 17.09 1.12 11.14
C GLN A 109 16.74 -0.37 11.23
N THR A 110 15.66 -0.70 11.94
CA THR A 110 15.12 -2.07 12.02
C THR A 110 14.67 -2.56 10.64
N VAL A 111 13.96 -1.72 9.88
CA VAL A 111 13.54 -2.05 8.51
C VAL A 111 14.75 -2.19 7.58
N LEU A 112 15.74 -1.31 7.67
CA LEU A 112 16.96 -1.40 6.85
C LEU A 112 17.72 -2.69 7.12
N LYS A 113 17.89 -3.07 8.40
CA LYS A 113 18.51 -4.32 8.81
C LYS A 113 17.75 -5.53 8.30
N TRP A 114 16.42 -5.57 8.48
CA TRP A 114 15.59 -6.65 7.97
C TRP A 114 15.74 -6.77 6.44
N ARG A 115 15.73 -5.66 5.71
CA ARG A 115 15.90 -5.66 4.25
C ARG A 115 17.28 -6.13 3.81
N SER A 116 18.34 -5.87 4.56
CA SER A 116 19.69 -6.33 4.20
C SER A 116 19.93 -7.81 4.54
N GLU A 117 19.31 -8.31 5.60
CA GLU A 117 19.61 -9.65 6.13
C GLU A 117 18.58 -10.72 5.75
N ARG A 118 17.35 -10.32 5.39
CA ARG A 118 16.22 -11.26 5.23
C ARG A 118 15.50 -11.14 3.89
N TYR A 119 15.31 -9.93 3.36
CA TYR A 119 14.58 -9.75 2.10
C TYR A 119 15.19 -10.58 0.95
N HIS A 120 14.36 -11.35 0.23
CA HIS A 120 14.80 -12.26 -0.85
C HIS A 120 15.86 -13.29 -0.41
N ALA A 121 15.90 -13.64 0.87
CA ALA A 121 16.81 -14.64 1.42
C ALA A 121 16.03 -15.78 2.11
N PRO A 122 16.65 -16.97 2.28
CA PRO A 122 16.02 -18.07 3.03
C PRO A 122 15.64 -17.72 4.48
N SER A 123 16.22 -16.66 5.03
CA SER A 123 15.92 -16.10 6.34
C SER A 123 14.65 -15.24 6.38
N ASP A 124 13.96 -15.02 5.26
CA ASP A 124 12.57 -14.54 5.23
C ASP A 124 11.61 -15.71 5.52
N ASP A 125 11.67 -16.20 6.76
CA ASP A 125 10.89 -17.33 7.25
C ASP A 125 10.04 -16.92 8.47
N LEU A 126 9.34 -17.89 9.09
CA LEU A 126 8.50 -17.66 10.26
C LEU A 126 9.29 -17.37 11.55
N ALA A 127 10.61 -17.51 11.56
CA ALA A 127 11.45 -17.18 12.72
C ALA A 127 11.82 -15.68 12.76
N GLN A 128 11.38 -14.90 11.77
CA GLN A 128 11.54 -13.44 11.78
C GLN A 128 10.73 -12.78 12.91
N PRO A 129 11.14 -11.59 13.38
CA PRO A 129 10.39 -10.87 14.40
C PRO A 129 9.04 -10.40 13.83
N ILE A 130 7.95 -10.72 14.53
CA ILE A 130 6.60 -10.27 14.21
C ILE A 130 5.98 -9.70 15.49
N ASP A 131 5.77 -8.38 15.51
CA ASP A 131 4.91 -7.74 16.49
C ASP A 131 3.45 -8.06 16.14
N ARG A 132 2.90 -9.03 16.88
CA ARG A 132 1.54 -9.53 16.65
C ARG A 132 0.47 -8.46 16.87
N LYS A 133 0.70 -7.53 17.79
CA LYS A 133 -0.26 -6.44 18.05
C LYS A 133 -0.26 -5.45 16.90
N ALA A 134 0.93 -5.08 16.40
CA ALA A 134 1.05 -4.25 15.21
C ALA A 134 0.40 -4.92 13.98
N ALA A 135 0.58 -6.24 13.80
CA ALA A 135 -0.07 -6.98 12.72
C ALA A 135 -1.60 -6.97 12.83
N GLU A 136 -2.14 -7.20 14.03
CA GLU A 136 -3.58 -7.14 14.30
C GLU A 136 -4.14 -5.74 14.03
N ASP A 137 -3.49 -4.71 14.58
CA ASP A 137 -3.95 -3.32 14.44
C ASP A 137 -3.85 -2.82 13.00
N PHE A 138 -2.78 -3.17 12.28
CA PHE A 138 -2.65 -2.88 10.86
C PHE A 138 -3.78 -3.55 10.06
N GLY A 139 -4.11 -4.81 10.36
CA GLY A 139 -5.23 -5.50 9.73
C GLY A 139 -6.58 -4.80 9.96
N LYS A 140 -6.84 -4.33 11.19
CA LYS A 140 -8.04 -3.55 11.52
C LYS A 140 -8.11 -2.22 10.76
N ILE A 141 -7.00 -1.50 10.68
CA ILE A 141 -6.92 -0.24 9.90
C ILE A 141 -7.17 -0.54 8.42
N TYR A 142 -6.50 -1.54 7.87
CA TYR A 142 -6.62 -1.90 6.46
C TYR A 142 -8.06 -2.26 6.11
N LEU A 143 -8.74 -3.07 6.94
CA LEU A 143 -10.16 -3.38 6.80
C LEU A 143 -11.03 -2.13 6.86
N ALA A 144 -10.83 -1.26 7.85
CA ALA A 144 -11.61 -0.04 7.99
C ALA A 144 -11.44 0.92 6.79
N VAL A 145 -10.24 0.98 6.18
CA VAL A 145 -10.00 1.73 4.94
C VAL A 145 -10.73 1.08 3.76
N VAL A 146 -10.67 -0.25 3.62
CA VAL A 146 -11.43 -1.00 2.61
C VAL A 146 -12.92 -0.69 2.73
N GLU A 147 -13.48 -0.74 3.93
CA GLU A 147 -14.89 -0.44 4.19
C GLU A 147 -15.25 1.02 3.88
N ALA A 148 -14.39 1.97 4.25
CA ALA A 148 -14.61 3.38 3.94
C ALA A 148 -14.63 3.64 2.42
N VAL A 149 -13.69 3.04 1.69
CA VAL A 149 -13.59 3.17 0.22
C VAL A 149 -14.71 2.40 -0.49
N ALA A 150 -15.16 1.26 0.05
CA ALA A 150 -16.25 0.49 -0.54
C ALA A 150 -17.63 1.15 -0.34
N ASN A 151 -17.83 1.83 0.79
CA ASN A 151 -19.12 2.41 1.18
C ASN A 151 -19.28 3.90 0.84
N ARG A 152 -18.26 4.57 0.27
CA ARG A 152 -18.38 5.99 -0.12
C ARG A 152 -19.35 6.18 -1.29
N PRO A 153 -20.06 7.32 -1.36
CA PRO A 153 -21.09 7.56 -2.39
C PRO A 153 -20.51 7.93 -3.77
N THR A 154 -19.23 8.31 -3.83
CA THR A 154 -18.56 8.74 -5.06
C THR A 154 -17.40 7.81 -5.37
N ARG A 155 -17.10 7.64 -6.66
CA ARG A 155 -15.91 6.90 -7.09
C ARG A 155 -14.65 7.72 -6.75
N PRO A 156 -13.55 7.08 -6.31
CA PRO A 156 -12.28 7.75 -6.12
C PRO A 156 -11.77 8.43 -7.40
N GLN A 157 -11.07 9.53 -7.21
CA GLN A 157 -10.54 10.38 -8.29
C GLN A 157 -9.07 10.69 -8.10
N TRP A 158 -8.35 10.76 -9.21
CA TRP A 158 -6.98 11.26 -9.23
C TRP A 158 -6.95 12.75 -8.85
N ASN A 159 -5.93 13.15 -8.11
CA ASN A 159 -5.67 14.55 -7.84
C ASN A 159 -5.28 15.27 -9.14
N GLY A 160 -5.64 16.56 -9.26
CA GLY A 160 -5.42 17.32 -10.49
C GLY A 160 -3.96 17.42 -10.93
N ASN A 161 -3.03 17.37 -9.98
CA ASN A 161 -1.58 17.41 -10.17
C ASN A 161 -0.92 16.01 -10.19
N SER A 162 -1.68 14.92 -10.03
CA SER A 162 -1.13 13.56 -10.08
C SER A 162 -0.55 13.27 -11.47
N PHE A 163 0.64 12.68 -11.53
CA PHE A 163 1.21 12.20 -12.79
C PHE A 163 0.37 11.05 -13.38
N PHE A 164 -0.18 10.20 -12.53
CA PHE A 164 -0.90 8.99 -12.92
C PHE A 164 -2.29 9.25 -13.48
N ARG A 165 -2.85 10.46 -13.31
CA ARG A 165 -4.12 10.86 -13.95
C ARG A 165 -4.12 10.65 -15.47
N ARG A 166 -2.95 10.63 -16.10
CA ARG A 166 -2.80 10.37 -17.54
C ARG A 166 -3.29 8.99 -17.99
N PHE A 167 -3.45 8.06 -17.05
CA PHE A 167 -4.00 6.72 -17.30
C PHE A 167 -5.52 6.66 -17.09
N ALA A 168 -6.13 7.70 -16.50
CA ALA A 168 -7.57 7.82 -16.44
C ALA A 168 -8.11 8.09 -17.86
N GLN A 169 -8.96 7.18 -18.35
CA GLN A 169 -9.70 7.35 -19.60
C GLN A 169 -10.88 8.29 -19.42
#